data_AF-A0A0G1MZ88-F1
#
_entry.id   AF-A0A0G1MZ88-F1
#
_cell.length_a   1.000
_cell.length_b   1.000
_cell.length_c   1.000
_cell.angle_alpha   90.00
_cell.angle_beta   90.00
_cell.angle_gamma   90.00
#
_symmetry.space_group_name_H-M   'P 1'
#
loop_
_entity.id
_entity.type
_entity.pdbx_description
1 polymer ?
#
loop_
_entity_poly.entity_id
_entity_poly.type
_entity_poly.pdbx_seq_one_letter_code
_entity_poly.pdbx_strand_id
1 'polypeptide(L)'
;MGARKQSQMKVRLVTEIAWQAHFFKNMFLRKTEGSDPSTIDWTIYSASKTTAKDWEKYGLNSEVAIAINLEKRQVVIVGTWYGGEIKKGMFSIANYVLPLQNIGSFHCSANFGRDGKTALFFGLSGTGKTTLSHDPYRRLIGDDEHGWDDEGVFNLEGGCYAKVINLSKEGEPEIYRAIKRNALLENVVVDKHGRVDFADASKTENTRVSYPIEHVGTRVRGNLIGPHPKTVIFLTCDSFGILPPVAKLSESQARYWFLSGYTAKIAGTERGVNEPKAAFSSCFGQPFLTLHPTKYARILAEKIKQHQSQVYLINTGWSGGGYGVGQRIDLLVTRQIVSDILEGRMARADYQKLAPFNLMVPKKFNPRNTWT
;
A
#
# COMPACT_ATOMS: atom_id res chain seq x y z
N MET A 1 10.61 -11.09 -7.16
CA MET A 1 9.95 -9.81 -6.87
C MET A 1 9.98 -8.97 -8.14
N GLY A 2 8.86 -8.35 -8.51
CA GLY A 2 8.72 -7.59 -9.75
C GLY A 2 8.21 -8.42 -10.92
N ALA A 3 7.05 -8.04 -11.48
CA ALA A 3 6.45 -8.72 -12.64
C ALA A 3 7.11 -8.35 -13.97
N ARG A 4 7.84 -7.23 -14.03
CA ARG A 4 8.65 -6.85 -15.20
C ARG A 4 9.95 -7.65 -15.22
N LYS A 5 10.19 -8.41 -16.29
CA LYS A 5 11.35 -9.32 -16.41
C LYS A 5 12.69 -8.58 -16.30
N GLN A 6 12.83 -7.42 -16.91
CA GLN A 6 14.08 -6.67 -17.00
C GLN A 6 14.56 -6.14 -15.64
N SER A 7 13.64 -5.88 -14.72
CA SER A 7 13.92 -5.37 -13.37
C SER A 7 13.51 -6.37 -12.27
N GLN A 8 13.27 -7.63 -12.63
CA GLN A 8 12.85 -8.67 -11.71
C GLN A 8 14.03 -9.09 -10.84
N MET A 9 13.81 -9.14 -9.52
CA MET A 9 14.79 -9.65 -8.56
C MET A 9 14.42 -11.07 -8.14
N LYS A 10 15.35 -12.02 -8.28
CA LYS A 10 15.18 -13.41 -7.85
C LYS A 10 15.51 -13.52 -6.36
N VAL A 11 14.51 -13.87 -5.57
CA VAL A 11 14.59 -13.89 -4.11
C VAL A 11 14.52 -15.32 -3.60
N ARG A 12 15.39 -15.66 -2.66
CA ARG A 12 15.35 -16.90 -1.87
C ARG A 12 14.96 -16.58 -0.43
N LEU A 13 14.00 -17.31 0.12
CA LEU A 13 13.75 -17.33 1.56
C LEU A 13 14.38 -18.60 2.15
N VAL A 14 15.08 -18.45 3.26
CA VAL A 14 15.52 -19.52 4.16
C VAL A 14 14.79 -19.35 5.49
N THR A 15 14.01 -20.35 5.87
CA THR A 15 13.24 -20.39 7.12
C THR A 15 13.07 -21.83 7.59
N GLU A 16 12.99 -22.02 8.90
CA GLU A 16 12.62 -23.29 9.54
C GLU A 16 11.12 -23.39 9.86
N ILE A 17 10.31 -22.39 9.49
CA ILE A 17 8.89 -22.28 9.84
C ILE A 17 8.01 -22.37 8.59
N ALA A 18 7.19 -23.42 8.51
CA ALA A 18 6.36 -23.71 7.34
C ALA A 18 5.42 -22.57 6.94
N TRP A 19 4.77 -21.89 7.91
CA TRP A 19 3.87 -20.79 7.59
C TRP A 19 4.61 -19.56 7.03
N GLN A 20 5.88 -19.33 7.40
CA GLN A 20 6.69 -18.24 6.82
C GLN A 20 7.01 -18.54 5.35
N ALA A 21 7.29 -19.80 5.02
CA ALA A 21 7.44 -20.24 3.64
C ALA A 21 6.11 -20.11 2.86
N HIS A 22 4.97 -20.40 3.50
CA HIS A 22 3.64 -20.19 2.91
C HIS A 22 3.38 -18.70 2.67
N PHE A 23 3.64 -17.83 3.64
CA PHE A 23 3.54 -16.37 3.48
C PHE A 23 4.38 -15.89 2.29
N PHE A 24 5.64 -16.31 2.20
CA PHE A 24 6.50 -15.97 1.07
C PHE A 24 5.95 -16.47 -0.27
N LYS A 25 5.42 -17.71 -0.30
CA LYS A 25 4.78 -18.28 -1.49
C LYS A 25 3.52 -17.51 -1.92
N ASN A 26 2.80 -16.91 -0.98
CA ASN A 26 1.65 -16.05 -1.28
C ASN A 26 2.11 -14.68 -1.79
N MET A 27 3.09 -14.05 -1.13
CA MET A 27 3.42 -12.65 -1.37
C MET A 27 4.38 -12.41 -2.53
N PHE A 28 5.21 -13.38 -2.91
CA PHE A 28 6.15 -13.23 -4.01
C PHE A 28 5.65 -13.94 -5.26
N LEU A 29 6.02 -13.41 -6.44
CA LEU A 29 5.79 -14.08 -7.70
C LEU A 29 6.40 -15.48 -7.68
N ARG A 30 5.56 -16.48 -7.95
CA ARG A 30 5.97 -17.88 -7.97
C ARG A 30 6.88 -18.14 -9.16
N LYS A 31 7.93 -18.92 -8.93
CA LYS A 31 8.86 -19.35 -9.98
C LYS A 31 8.08 -20.06 -11.09
N THR A 32 8.40 -19.74 -12.33
CA THR A 32 8.05 -20.58 -13.48
C THR A 32 8.84 -21.88 -13.41
N GLU A 33 8.22 -22.99 -13.83
CA GLU A 33 8.91 -24.26 -13.96
C GLU A 33 10.17 -24.11 -14.83
N GLY A 34 11.27 -24.74 -14.41
CA GLY A 34 12.57 -24.66 -15.10
C GLY A 34 13.47 -23.48 -14.73
N SER A 35 13.09 -22.62 -13.77
CA SER A 35 13.97 -21.53 -13.33
C SER A 35 15.24 -22.07 -12.64
N ASP A 36 16.42 -21.65 -13.11
CA ASP A 36 17.71 -22.08 -12.54
C ASP A 36 17.88 -21.60 -11.08
N PRO A 37 17.99 -22.51 -10.10
CA PRO A 37 18.19 -22.17 -8.69
C PRO A 37 19.52 -21.49 -8.38
N SER A 38 20.49 -21.48 -9.31
CA SER A 38 21.79 -20.82 -9.16
C SER A 38 21.70 -19.29 -9.27
N THR A 39 20.64 -18.76 -9.86
CA THR A 39 20.53 -17.35 -10.26
C THR A 39 19.89 -16.44 -9.18
N ILE A 40 20.20 -16.62 -7.90
CA ILE A 40 19.57 -15.84 -6.82
C ILE A 40 20.22 -14.45 -6.68
N ASP A 41 19.42 -13.40 -6.70
CA ASP A 41 19.88 -12.03 -6.48
C ASP A 41 19.93 -11.67 -5.00
N TRP A 42 18.91 -12.07 -4.23
CA TRP A 42 18.76 -11.72 -2.82
C TRP A 42 18.34 -12.92 -1.97
N THR A 43 18.92 -13.03 -0.78
CA THR A 43 18.53 -14.06 0.20
C THR A 43 17.98 -13.44 1.47
N ILE A 44 16.80 -13.87 1.88
CA ILE A 44 16.18 -13.54 3.17
C ILE A 44 16.42 -14.72 4.11
N TYR A 45 17.02 -14.45 5.26
CA TYR A 45 17.12 -15.39 6.37
C TYR A 45 16.10 -14.99 7.44
N SER A 46 15.05 -15.80 7.59
CA SER A 46 14.06 -15.61 8.64
C SER A 46 14.36 -16.55 9.80
N ALA A 47 15.06 -16.04 10.80
CA ALA A 47 15.47 -16.74 12.02
C ALA A 47 14.65 -16.24 13.23
N SER A 48 13.32 -16.25 13.10
CA SER A 48 12.40 -15.66 14.09
C SER A 48 12.47 -16.29 15.48
N LYS A 49 12.97 -17.53 15.60
CA LYS A 49 13.20 -18.21 16.90
C LYS A 49 14.44 -17.69 17.64
N THR A 50 15.38 -17.07 16.93
CA THR A 50 16.61 -16.53 17.50
C THR A 50 16.43 -15.04 17.80
N THR A 51 17.09 -14.55 18.84
CA THR A 51 17.19 -13.12 19.16
C THR A 51 18.65 -12.68 19.18
N ALA A 52 18.91 -11.39 18.97
CA ALA A 52 20.24 -10.80 19.12
C ALA A 52 20.52 -10.57 20.62
N LYS A 53 21.01 -11.59 21.33
CA LYS A 53 21.20 -11.53 22.79
C LYS A 53 22.10 -10.38 23.24
N ASP A 54 23.21 -10.17 22.55
CA ASP A 54 24.18 -9.10 22.84
C ASP A 54 23.89 -7.81 22.03
N TRP A 55 22.61 -7.47 21.83
CA TRP A 55 22.19 -6.39 20.93
C TRP A 55 22.82 -5.02 21.25
N GLU A 56 23.02 -4.71 22.54
CA GLU A 56 23.68 -3.46 22.99
C GLU A 56 25.12 -3.36 22.48
N LYS A 57 25.86 -4.47 22.50
CA LYS A 57 27.26 -4.54 22.01
C LYS A 57 27.35 -4.21 20.52
N TYR A 58 26.29 -4.51 19.76
CA TYR A 58 26.22 -4.27 18.33
C TYR A 58 25.55 -2.94 17.96
N GLY A 59 25.19 -2.11 18.95
CA GLY A 59 24.52 -0.82 18.73
C GLY A 59 23.11 -0.95 18.14
N LEU A 60 22.45 -2.10 18.37
CA LEU A 60 21.06 -2.31 17.96
C LEU A 60 20.10 -1.68 18.96
N ASN A 61 18.82 -1.56 18.59
CA ASN A 61 17.78 -1.01 19.48
C ASN A 61 17.22 -2.04 20.48
N SER A 62 17.24 -3.32 20.12
CA SER A 62 16.69 -4.41 20.94
C SER A 62 17.21 -5.75 20.46
N GLU A 63 16.82 -6.82 21.15
CA GLU A 63 17.09 -8.21 20.72
C GLU A 63 16.38 -8.60 19.41
N VAL A 64 15.40 -7.80 18.96
CA VAL A 64 14.75 -7.89 17.65
C VAL A 64 15.52 -7.03 16.64
N ALA A 65 15.83 -7.58 15.49
CA ALA A 65 16.50 -6.85 14.41
C ALA A 65 16.07 -7.33 13.03
N ILE A 66 15.95 -6.37 12.11
CA ILE A 66 15.79 -6.58 10.68
C ILE A 66 16.94 -5.84 10.00
N ALA A 67 17.94 -6.59 9.54
CA ALA A 67 19.16 -6.02 8.95
C ALA A 67 19.22 -6.30 7.45
N ILE A 68 19.61 -5.30 6.66
CA ILE A 68 19.80 -5.40 5.22
C ILE A 68 21.27 -5.15 4.91
N ASN A 69 21.94 -6.10 4.26
CA ASN A 69 23.30 -5.96 3.75
C ASN A 69 23.26 -5.93 2.21
N LEU A 70 23.55 -4.77 1.61
CA LEU A 70 23.49 -4.57 0.16
C LEU A 70 24.63 -5.27 -0.58
N GLU A 71 25.83 -5.33 0.00
CA GLU A 71 27.01 -5.95 -0.61
C GLU A 71 26.84 -7.48 -0.71
N LYS A 72 26.42 -8.10 0.40
CA LYS A 72 26.12 -9.54 0.43
C LYS A 72 24.77 -9.90 -0.16
N ARG A 73 23.94 -8.90 -0.45
CA ARG A 73 22.55 -9.03 -0.91
C ARG A 73 21.67 -9.89 -0.01
N GLN A 74 21.69 -9.58 1.28
CA GLN A 74 21.03 -10.36 2.33
C GLN A 74 20.08 -9.51 3.17
N VAL A 75 18.97 -10.13 3.57
CA VAL A 75 18.09 -9.63 4.63
C VAL A 75 18.11 -10.64 5.77
N VAL A 76 18.34 -10.21 7.00
CA VAL A 76 18.35 -11.06 8.19
C VAL A 76 17.28 -10.56 9.16
N ILE A 77 16.37 -11.46 9.55
CA ILE A 77 15.24 -11.19 10.44
C ILE A 77 15.40 -12.07 11.68
N VAL A 78 15.52 -11.44 12.86
CA VAL A 78 15.64 -12.12 14.16
C VAL A 78 14.68 -11.53 15.18
N GLY A 79 14.15 -12.36 16.07
CA GLY A 79 13.31 -11.98 17.21
C GLY A 79 11.88 -11.57 16.88
N THR A 80 11.49 -11.52 15.60
CA THR A 80 10.13 -11.17 15.17
C THR A 80 9.53 -12.25 14.30
N TRP A 81 8.24 -12.51 14.52
CA TRP A 81 7.42 -13.48 13.77
C TRP A 81 6.44 -12.77 12.82
N TYR A 82 6.54 -11.46 12.65
CA TYR A 82 5.62 -10.73 11.79
C TYR A 82 5.94 -10.99 10.31
N GLY A 83 5.02 -11.60 9.55
CA GLY A 83 5.24 -11.94 8.14
C GLY A 83 5.59 -10.72 7.28
N GLY A 84 5.05 -9.55 7.65
CA GLY A 84 5.31 -8.28 6.97
C GLY A 84 6.79 -7.92 6.82
N GLU A 85 7.68 -8.36 7.72
CA GLU A 85 9.12 -8.09 7.63
C GLU A 85 9.77 -8.76 6.41
N ILE A 86 9.30 -9.96 6.04
CA ILE A 86 9.79 -10.70 4.87
C ILE A 86 9.46 -9.91 3.59
N LYS A 87 8.25 -9.37 3.50
CA LYS A 87 7.79 -8.55 2.37
C LYS A 87 8.50 -7.20 2.35
N LYS A 88 8.42 -6.45 3.44
CA LYS A 88 8.89 -5.05 3.51
C LYS A 88 10.40 -4.92 3.46
N GLY A 89 11.17 -5.90 3.96
CA GLY A 89 12.62 -5.93 3.77
C GLY A 89 13.01 -5.92 2.29
N MET A 90 12.34 -6.71 1.46
CA MET A 90 12.57 -6.72 0.01
C MET A 90 12.00 -5.48 -0.69
N PHE A 91 10.91 -4.89 -0.20
CA PHE A 91 10.42 -3.62 -0.72
C PHE A 91 11.39 -2.46 -0.48
N SER A 92 12.05 -2.41 0.69
CA SER A 92 13.13 -1.45 0.96
C SER A 92 14.30 -1.60 -0.01
N ILE A 93 14.64 -2.84 -0.40
CA ILE A 93 15.63 -3.12 -1.46
C ILE A 93 15.12 -2.63 -2.82
N ALA A 94 13.87 -2.89 -3.19
CA ALA A 94 13.28 -2.39 -4.43
C ALA A 94 13.30 -0.85 -4.50
N ASN A 95 13.00 -0.20 -3.37
CA ASN A 95 13.09 1.25 -3.21
C ASN A 95 14.53 1.80 -3.33
N TYR A 96 15.56 0.96 -3.20
CA TYR A 96 16.94 1.35 -3.46
C TYR A 96 17.30 1.13 -4.93
N VAL A 97 17.10 -0.09 -5.43
CA VAL A 97 17.57 -0.53 -6.75
C VAL A 97 16.82 0.17 -7.89
N LEU A 98 15.48 0.21 -7.84
CA LEU A 98 14.67 0.68 -8.98
C LEU A 98 14.85 2.19 -9.24
N PRO A 99 14.84 3.09 -8.24
CA PRO A 99 15.02 4.51 -8.51
C PRO A 99 16.42 4.86 -9.03
N LEU A 100 17.46 4.07 -8.71
CA LEU A 100 18.80 4.24 -9.29
C LEU A 100 18.80 3.94 -10.80
N GLN A 101 17.87 3.11 -11.27
CA GLN A 101 17.60 2.83 -12.68
C GLN A 101 16.55 3.78 -13.28
N ASN A 102 16.15 4.84 -12.56
CA ASN A 102 15.05 5.75 -12.91
C ASN A 102 13.67 5.07 -13.08
N ILE A 103 13.50 3.89 -12.50
CA ILE A 103 12.21 3.21 -12.39
C ILE A 103 11.53 3.67 -11.10
N GLY A 104 10.26 4.05 -11.16
CA GLY A 104 9.48 4.37 -9.97
C GLY A 104 9.31 3.13 -9.10
N SER A 105 9.46 3.27 -7.78
CA SER A 105 9.12 2.25 -6.79
C SER A 105 8.24 2.89 -5.74
N PHE A 106 6.99 2.44 -5.66
CA PHE A 106 5.91 3.20 -5.03
C PHE A 106 5.07 2.32 -4.11
N HIS A 107 4.81 2.84 -2.90
CA HIS A 107 3.89 2.27 -1.94
C HIS A 107 2.45 2.69 -2.29
N CYS A 108 1.86 1.96 -3.23
CA CYS A 108 0.54 2.24 -3.77
C CYS A 108 -0.14 0.94 -4.20
N SER A 109 -1.47 0.94 -4.22
CA SER A 109 -2.23 -0.07 -4.97
C SER A 109 -2.43 0.39 -6.41
N ALA A 110 -2.72 -0.56 -7.31
CA ALA A 110 -2.99 -0.22 -8.71
C ALA A 110 -4.05 -1.13 -9.34
N ASN A 111 -4.88 -0.53 -10.18
CA ASN A 111 -5.86 -1.24 -11.01
C ASN A 111 -6.02 -0.53 -12.37
N PHE A 112 -6.61 -1.20 -13.35
CA PHE A 112 -6.97 -0.58 -14.63
C PHE A 112 -8.37 -0.93 -15.09
N GLY A 113 -9.02 0.00 -15.79
CA GLY A 113 -10.38 -0.14 -16.29
C GLY A 113 -10.44 -0.85 -17.65
N ARG A 114 -11.66 -1.15 -18.12
CA ARG A 114 -11.87 -1.72 -19.47
C ARG A 114 -11.36 -0.80 -20.58
N ASP A 115 -11.24 0.50 -20.31
CA ASP A 115 -10.69 1.53 -21.18
C ASP A 115 -9.14 1.54 -21.22
N GLY A 116 -8.49 0.60 -20.53
CA GLY A 116 -7.04 0.51 -20.46
C GLY A 116 -6.37 1.59 -19.60
N LYS A 117 -7.14 2.40 -18.86
CA LYS A 117 -6.58 3.47 -18.02
C LYS A 117 -6.24 2.95 -16.65
N THR A 118 -4.95 2.97 -16.31
CA THR A 118 -4.44 2.61 -14.98
C THR A 118 -4.62 3.75 -13.98
N ALA A 119 -4.89 3.38 -12.73
CA ALA A 119 -4.90 4.27 -11.59
C ALA A 119 -3.96 3.76 -10.48
N LEU A 120 -3.23 4.70 -9.86
CA LEU A 120 -2.42 4.43 -8.67
C LEU A 120 -3.08 5.06 -7.44
N PHE A 121 -3.11 4.34 -6.32
CA PHE A 121 -3.62 4.85 -5.05
C PHE A 121 -2.53 4.76 -3.98
N PHE A 122 -1.95 5.89 -3.63
CA PHE A 122 -0.95 6.04 -2.58
C PHE A 122 -1.63 6.29 -1.24
N GLY A 123 -1.01 5.84 -0.16
CA GLY A 123 -1.51 6.06 1.20
C GLY A 123 -0.84 5.15 2.21
N LEU A 124 -0.89 5.50 3.49
CA LEU A 124 -0.42 4.61 4.56
C LEU A 124 -1.35 3.41 4.78
N SER A 125 -0.91 2.47 5.61
CA SER A 125 -1.76 1.36 6.06
C SER A 125 -3.06 1.89 6.68
N GLY A 126 -4.20 1.30 6.34
CA GLY A 126 -5.51 1.69 6.89
C GLY A 126 -6.17 2.93 6.26
N THR A 127 -5.53 3.58 5.29
CA THR A 127 -6.09 4.77 4.58
C THR A 127 -7.01 4.41 3.40
N GLY A 128 -7.27 3.12 3.15
CA GLY A 128 -8.21 2.68 2.12
C GLY A 128 -7.59 2.21 0.80
N LYS A 129 -6.26 2.11 0.66
CA LYS A 129 -5.59 1.59 -0.57
C LYS A 129 -6.20 0.28 -1.07
N THR A 130 -6.18 -0.76 -0.23
CA THR A 130 -6.69 -2.09 -0.57
C THR A 130 -8.20 -2.04 -0.86
N THR A 131 -8.98 -1.35 -0.02
CA THR A 131 -10.44 -1.25 -0.17
C THR A 131 -10.87 -0.53 -1.45
N LEU A 132 -10.15 0.52 -1.88
CA LEU A 132 -10.49 1.32 -3.05
C LEU A 132 -9.90 0.76 -4.36
N SER A 133 -8.85 -0.06 -4.29
CA SER A 133 -8.30 -0.74 -5.48
C SER A 133 -9.09 -1.99 -5.87
N HIS A 134 -9.76 -2.65 -4.92
CA HIS A 134 -10.69 -3.75 -5.17
C HIS A 134 -12.05 -3.23 -5.65
N ASP A 135 -12.06 -2.73 -6.89
CA ASP A 135 -13.26 -2.29 -7.58
C ASP A 135 -13.74 -3.41 -8.53
N PRO A 136 -15.00 -3.89 -8.40
CA PRO A 136 -15.52 -4.99 -9.21
C PRO A 136 -15.56 -4.71 -10.72
N TYR A 137 -15.47 -3.45 -11.14
CA TYR A 137 -15.48 -3.04 -12.54
C TYR A 137 -14.08 -2.86 -13.13
N ARG A 138 -13.03 -3.01 -12.32
CA ARG A 138 -11.64 -2.78 -12.71
C ARG A 138 -10.80 -4.02 -12.44
N ARG A 139 -9.65 -4.09 -13.09
CA ARG A 139 -8.71 -5.21 -12.93
C ARG A 139 -7.60 -4.85 -11.97
N LEU A 140 -7.51 -5.58 -10.86
CA LEU A 140 -6.46 -5.40 -9.87
C LEU A 140 -5.09 -5.84 -10.42
N ILE A 141 -4.12 -4.92 -10.41
CA ILE A 141 -2.70 -5.20 -10.70
C ILE A 141 -2.02 -5.70 -9.41
N GLY A 142 -2.26 -4.99 -8.30
CA GLY A 142 -1.76 -5.30 -6.96
C GLY A 142 -2.29 -4.31 -5.93
N ASP A 143 -2.14 -4.61 -4.63
CA ASP A 143 -2.75 -3.84 -3.54
C ASP A 143 -1.79 -2.95 -2.74
N ASP A 144 -0.47 -3.03 -2.94
CA ASP A 144 0.46 -2.33 -2.03
C ASP A 144 1.80 -1.85 -2.62
N GLU A 145 2.44 -2.62 -3.52
CA GLU A 145 3.80 -2.30 -3.99
C GLU A 145 3.94 -2.38 -5.52
N HIS A 146 4.26 -1.26 -6.17
CA HIS A 146 4.33 -1.20 -7.62
C HIS A 146 5.57 -0.48 -8.14
N GLY A 147 6.07 -0.96 -9.27
CA GLY A 147 7.02 -0.26 -10.10
C GLY A 147 6.34 0.54 -11.22
N TRP A 148 6.96 1.62 -11.68
CA TRP A 148 6.55 2.34 -12.89
C TRP A 148 7.77 2.64 -13.77
N ASP A 149 7.91 1.87 -14.85
CA ASP A 149 8.98 1.96 -15.83
C ASP A 149 8.52 2.66 -17.12
N ASP A 150 9.28 2.50 -18.20
CA ASP A 150 8.98 3.10 -19.50
C ASP A 150 7.89 2.35 -20.29
N GLU A 151 7.49 1.15 -19.84
CA GLU A 151 6.44 0.35 -20.47
C GLU A 151 5.10 0.42 -19.71
N GLY A 152 5.11 0.75 -18.42
CA GLY A 152 3.89 0.83 -17.61
C GLY A 152 4.09 0.61 -16.12
N VAL A 153 3.00 0.22 -15.47
CA VAL A 153 2.99 -0.17 -14.04
C VAL A 153 3.15 -1.67 -13.93
N PHE A 154 3.88 -2.14 -12.94
CA PHE A 154 3.95 -3.56 -12.63
C PHE A 154 3.92 -3.81 -11.13
N ASN A 155 3.28 -4.89 -10.72
CA ASN A 155 3.25 -5.31 -9.32
C ASN A 155 4.65 -5.86 -8.93
N LEU A 156 5.09 -5.53 -7.72
CA LEU A 156 6.31 -6.11 -7.15
C LEU A 156 6.03 -7.49 -6.50
N GLU A 157 4.76 -7.75 -6.20
CA GLU A 157 4.27 -8.88 -5.42
C GLU A 157 3.59 -9.94 -6.29
N GLY A 158 3.33 -11.11 -5.70
CA GLY A 158 2.54 -12.21 -6.27
C GLY A 158 1.21 -12.47 -5.56
N GLY A 159 0.87 -11.65 -4.56
CA GLY A 159 -0.34 -11.77 -3.75
C GLY A 159 -0.68 -10.47 -3.06
N CYS A 160 -1.62 -10.55 -2.12
CA CYS A 160 -2.08 -9.42 -1.31
C CYS A 160 -1.94 -9.72 0.16
N TYR A 161 -1.65 -8.69 0.96
CA TYR A 161 -1.54 -8.79 2.41
C TYR A 161 -2.53 -7.84 3.09
N ALA A 162 -3.81 -8.19 3.00
CA ALA A 162 -4.92 -7.33 3.39
C ALA A 162 -5.11 -7.30 4.91
N LYS A 163 -5.54 -6.14 5.43
CA LYS A 163 -6.06 -5.99 6.79
C LYS A 163 -7.47 -6.57 6.83
N VAL A 164 -7.82 -7.30 7.90
CA VAL A 164 -9.12 -7.99 8.01
C VAL A 164 -9.93 -7.61 9.25
N ILE A 165 -9.48 -6.63 10.03
CA ILE A 165 -10.30 -6.10 11.14
C ILE A 165 -11.60 -5.52 10.59
N ASN A 166 -12.73 -5.88 11.19
CA ASN A 166 -14.09 -5.55 10.77
C ASN A 166 -14.42 -5.96 9.32
N LEU A 167 -13.71 -6.94 8.75
CA LEU A 167 -13.99 -7.45 7.41
C LEU A 167 -15.40 -8.08 7.37
N SER A 168 -16.21 -7.63 6.43
CA SER A 168 -17.54 -8.18 6.16
C SER A 168 -17.67 -8.61 4.69
N LYS A 169 -18.58 -9.54 4.43
CA LYS A 169 -18.87 -10.00 3.07
C LYS A 169 -19.53 -8.90 2.24
N GLU A 170 -20.27 -8.01 2.88
CA GLU A 170 -21.00 -6.90 2.29
C GLU A 170 -20.07 -5.71 2.00
N GLY A 171 -19.16 -5.39 2.93
CA GLY A 171 -18.21 -4.27 2.80
C GLY A 171 -17.12 -4.53 1.76
N GLU A 172 -16.44 -5.67 1.86
CA GLU A 172 -15.32 -6.07 1.01
C GLU A 172 -15.47 -7.50 0.45
N PRO A 173 -16.48 -7.73 -0.40
CA PRO A 173 -16.84 -9.07 -0.89
C PRO A 173 -15.70 -9.81 -1.58
N GLU A 174 -14.82 -9.09 -2.28
CA GLU A 174 -13.71 -9.72 -3.00
C GLU A 174 -12.60 -10.21 -2.07
N ILE A 175 -12.23 -9.40 -1.07
CA ILE A 175 -11.26 -9.79 -0.03
C ILE A 175 -11.83 -10.96 0.77
N TYR A 176 -13.11 -10.88 1.19
CA TYR A 176 -13.77 -11.96 1.92
C TYR A 176 -13.74 -13.30 1.14
N ARG A 177 -14.05 -13.28 -0.16
CA ARG A 177 -13.99 -14.47 -1.03
C ARG A 177 -12.56 -14.98 -1.28
N ALA A 178 -11.56 -14.14 -1.13
CA ALA A 178 -10.16 -14.53 -1.26
C ALA A 178 -9.67 -15.34 -0.05
N ILE A 179 -10.37 -15.27 1.09
CA ILE A 179 -10.08 -16.06 2.29
C ILE A 179 -10.65 -17.47 2.12
N LYS A 180 -9.81 -18.37 1.61
CA LYS A 180 -10.08 -19.80 1.40
C LYS A 180 -8.78 -20.58 1.50
N ARG A 181 -8.81 -21.92 1.35
CA ARG A 181 -7.59 -22.76 1.36
C ARG A 181 -6.46 -22.13 0.53
N ASN A 182 -5.25 -22.10 1.09
CA ASN A 182 -4.04 -21.41 0.60
C ASN A 182 -3.94 -19.90 0.92
N ALA A 183 -4.99 -19.28 1.48
CA ALA A 183 -4.81 -18.06 2.25
C ALA A 183 -4.21 -18.39 3.62
N LEU A 184 -3.56 -17.42 4.25
CA LEU A 184 -2.97 -17.52 5.58
C LEU A 184 -3.43 -16.32 6.41
N LEU A 185 -4.29 -16.58 7.40
CA LEU A 185 -4.75 -15.59 8.39
C LEU A 185 -3.66 -15.38 9.45
N GLU A 186 -3.48 -14.13 9.88
CA GLU A 186 -2.49 -13.74 10.88
C GLU A 186 -3.18 -12.92 11.98
N ASN A 187 -3.01 -13.35 13.23
CA ASN A 187 -3.50 -12.70 14.46
C ASN A 187 -5.03 -12.52 14.60
N VAL A 188 -5.84 -13.12 13.73
CA VAL A 188 -7.30 -13.19 13.95
C VAL A 188 -7.65 -14.07 15.16
N VAL A 189 -8.84 -13.86 15.72
CA VAL A 189 -9.40 -14.73 16.75
C VAL A 189 -10.27 -15.78 16.08
N VAL A 190 -10.09 -17.04 16.48
CA VAL A 190 -10.81 -18.19 15.95
C VAL A 190 -11.45 -18.91 17.12
N ASP A 191 -12.75 -19.17 17.04
CA ASP A 191 -13.48 -19.87 18.09
C ASP A 191 -13.21 -21.38 18.07
N LYS A 192 -13.76 -22.09 19.07
CA LYS A 192 -13.64 -23.55 19.19
C LYS A 192 -14.25 -24.35 18.03
N HIS A 193 -15.06 -23.72 17.18
CA HIS A 193 -15.70 -24.30 16.01
C HIS A 193 -14.97 -23.92 14.70
N GLY A 194 -13.85 -23.20 14.77
CA GLY A 194 -13.08 -22.76 13.61
C GLY A 194 -13.65 -21.52 12.93
N ARG A 195 -14.60 -20.81 13.54
CA ARG A 195 -15.15 -19.56 13.00
C ARG A 195 -14.23 -18.41 13.36
N VAL A 196 -13.93 -17.58 12.36
CA VAL A 196 -13.11 -16.38 12.54
C VAL A 196 -14.00 -15.22 12.98
N ASP A 197 -13.63 -14.57 14.07
CA ASP A 197 -14.20 -13.27 14.45
C ASP A 197 -13.31 -12.16 13.91
N PHE A 198 -13.79 -11.48 12.86
CA PHE A 198 -13.07 -10.36 12.25
C PHE A 198 -13.20 -9.05 13.03
N ALA A 199 -14.15 -8.94 13.96
CA ALA A 199 -14.33 -7.73 14.79
C ALA A 199 -13.46 -7.78 16.06
N ASP A 200 -13.00 -8.95 16.47
CA ASP A 200 -12.19 -9.12 17.67
C ASP A 200 -10.76 -8.59 17.49
N ALA A 201 -10.48 -7.47 18.16
CA ALA A 201 -9.18 -6.80 18.23
C ALA A 201 -8.36 -7.12 19.50
N SER A 202 -8.79 -8.09 20.34
CA SER A 202 -8.16 -8.40 21.63
C SER A 202 -6.67 -8.73 21.54
N LYS A 203 -6.23 -9.31 20.42
CA LYS A 203 -4.80 -9.52 20.12
C LYS A 203 -4.15 -8.26 19.54
N THR A 204 -4.79 -7.69 18.52
CA THR A 204 -4.33 -6.50 17.78
C THR A 204 -5.42 -6.04 16.81
N GLU A 205 -5.48 -4.75 16.50
CA GLU A 205 -6.28 -4.27 15.36
C GLU A 205 -5.61 -4.52 14.01
N ASN A 206 -4.32 -4.88 13.96
CA ASN A 206 -3.60 -5.22 12.72
C ASN A 206 -3.76 -6.70 12.35
N THR A 207 -4.98 -7.23 12.45
CA THR A 207 -5.29 -8.58 11.95
C THR A 207 -5.17 -8.58 10.43
N ARG A 208 -4.60 -9.66 9.88
CA ARG A 208 -4.23 -9.74 8.47
C ARG A 208 -4.59 -11.05 7.83
N VAL A 209 -4.58 -11.05 6.51
CA VAL A 209 -4.57 -12.26 5.68
C VAL A 209 -3.61 -12.07 4.52
N SER A 210 -2.77 -13.08 4.25
CA SER A 210 -2.06 -13.18 2.97
C SER A 210 -2.77 -14.17 2.07
N TYR A 211 -2.91 -13.85 0.79
CA TYR A 211 -3.41 -14.78 -0.22
C TYR A 211 -2.73 -14.54 -1.55
N PRO A 212 -2.54 -15.59 -2.36
CA PRO A 212 -1.96 -15.43 -3.68
C PRO A 212 -2.94 -14.66 -4.58
N ILE A 213 -2.44 -13.85 -5.50
CA ILE A 213 -3.26 -12.91 -6.28
C ILE A 213 -4.38 -13.63 -7.04
N GLU A 214 -4.20 -14.90 -7.39
CA GLU A 214 -5.18 -15.75 -8.08
C GLU A 214 -6.46 -16.02 -7.29
N HIS A 215 -6.49 -15.68 -6.00
CA HIS A 215 -7.72 -15.69 -5.22
C HIS A 215 -8.65 -14.52 -5.57
N VAL A 216 -8.12 -13.44 -6.15
CA VAL A 216 -8.86 -12.26 -6.59
C VAL A 216 -9.45 -12.53 -7.98
N GLY A 217 -10.78 -12.48 -8.10
CA GLY A 217 -11.48 -12.83 -9.35
C GLY A 217 -11.34 -11.77 -10.44
N THR A 218 -11.23 -10.50 -10.05
CA THR A 218 -11.14 -9.37 -10.98
C THR A 218 -9.72 -9.06 -11.44
N ARG A 219 -8.70 -9.73 -10.91
CA ARG A 219 -7.28 -9.43 -11.20
C ARG A 219 -6.95 -9.36 -12.70
N VAL A 220 -5.83 -8.73 -13.01
CA VAL A 220 -5.20 -8.82 -14.33
C VAL A 220 -4.87 -10.28 -14.67
N ARG A 221 -5.17 -10.70 -15.90
CA ARG A 221 -4.81 -12.02 -16.44
C ARG A 221 -3.40 -11.97 -17.04
N GLY A 222 -2.61 -13.01 -16.82
CA GLY A 222 -1.20 -13.07 -17.26
C GLY A 222 -0.26 -12.42 -16.26
N ASN A 223 0.71 -11.65 -16.76
CA ASN A 223 1.67 -10.92 -15.92
C ASN A 223 0.96 -9.76 -15.21
N LEU A 224 1.32 -9.50 -13.95
CA LEU A 224 0.73 -8.45 -13.12
C LEU A 224 1.26 -7.06 -13.52
N ILE A 225 0.95 -6.66 -14.76
CA ILE A 225 1.41 -5.45 -15.43
C ILE A 225 0.19 -4.72 -15.98
N GLY A 226 0.22 -3.39 -15.93
CA GLY A 226 -0.79 -2.51 -16.51
C GLY A 226 -0.17 -1.39 -17.35
N PRO A 227 -0.96 -0.75 -18.23
CA PRO A 227 -0.53 0.43 -18.98
C PRO A 227 -0.12 1.60 -18.07
N HIS A 228 0.43 2.67 -18.66
CA HIS A 228 0.76 3.88 -17.92
C HIS A 228 -0.47 4.48 -17.19
N PRO A 229 -0.31 4.92 -15.92
CA PRO A 229 -1.34 5.61 -15.16
C PRO A 229 -1.86 6.87 -15.86
N LYS A 230 -3.18 6.98 -15.93
CA LYS A 230 -3.87 8.24 -16.27
C LYS A 230 -4.39 8.97 -15.04
N THR A 231 -4.42 8.29 -13.90
CA THR A 231 -4.87 8.84 -12.63
C THR A 231 -3.91 8.45 -11.51
N VAL A 232 -3.52 9.42 -10.70
CA VAL A 232 -2.77 9.23 -9.45
C VAL A 232 -3.61 9.79 -8.31
N ILE A 233 -3.86 8.98 -7.29
CA ILE A 233 -4.66 9.34 -6.13
C ILE A 233 -3.78 9.27 -4.89
N PHE A 234 -3.76 10.34 -4.11
CA PHE A 234 -3.17 10.40 -2.78
C PHE A 234 -4.29 10.30 -1.74
N LEU A 235 -4.28 9.22 -0.96
CA LEU A 235 -5.21 9.00 0.15
C LEU A 235 -4.59 9.57 1.43
N THR A 236 -5.31 10.51 2.04
CA THR A 236 -4.93 11.09 3.34
C THR A 236 -6.05 10.84 4.34
N CYS A 237 -5.68 10.36 5.53
CA CYS A 237 -6.61 10.30 6.65
C CYS A 237 -6.44 11.57 7.49
N ASP A 238 -7.15 12.64 7.16
CA ASP A 238 -7.07 13.90 7.90
C ASP A 238 -7.88 13.81 9.19
N SER A 239 -7.20 13.79 10.34
CA SER A 239 -7.80 13.76 11.67
C SER A 239 -8.28 15.13 12.16
N PHE A 240 -7.97 16.22 11.45
CA PHE A 240 -8.44 17.57 11.79
C PHE A 240 -9.74 17.96 11.07
N GLY A 241 -10.14 17.22 10.04
CA GLY A 241 -11.37 17.48 9.28
C GLY A 241 -11.33 18.73 8.39
N ILE A 242 -10.12 19.20 8.05
CA ILE A 242 -9.86 20.44 7.32
C ILE A 242 -9.83 20.20 5.81
N LEU A 243 -9.26 19.07 5.38
CA LEU A 243 -9.08 18.74 3.98
C LEU A 243 -10.41 18.37 3.31
N PRO A 244 -10.63 18.82 2.05
CA PRO A 244 -11.82 18.47 1.29
C PRO A 244 -11.89 16.95 1.06
N PRO A 245 -13.09 16.38 0.89
CA PRO A 245 -13.25 14.99 0.45
C PRO A 245 -12.44 14.66 -0.81
N VAL A 246 -12.33 15.62 -1.74
CA VAL A 246 -11.53 15.51 -2.95
C VAL A 246 -10.98 16.86 -3.40
N ALA A 247 -9.72 16.89 -3.84
CA ALA A 247 -9.11 18.00 -4.54
C ALA A 247 -8.35 17.53 -5.77
N LYS A 248 -8.40 18.32 -6.85
CA LYS A 248 -7.53 18.16 -8.01
C LYS A 248 -6.23 18.92 -7.76
N LEU A 249 -5.08 18.28 -7.96
CA LEU A 249 -3.78 18.87 -7.72
C LEU A 249 -3.16 19.37 -9.03
N SER A 250 -2.50 20.53 -8.97
CA SER A 250 -1.52 20.90 -10.00
C SER A 250 -0.28 20.00 -9.93
N GLU A 251 0.60 20.06 -10.93
CA GLU A 251 1.87 19.31 -10.91
C GLU A 251 2.75 19.71 -9.71
N SER A 252 2.81 21.00 -9.38
CA SER A 252 3.57 21.49 -8.21
C SER A 252 2.96 21.02 -6.89
N GLN A 253 1.63 21.04 -6.77
CA GLN A 253 0.93 20.51 -5.61
C GLN A 253 1.11 18.99 -5.51
N ALA A 254 1.09 18.25 -6.62
CA ALA A 254 1.32 16.80 -6.61
C ALA A 254 2.70 16.46 -6.02
N ARG A 255 3.76 17.19 -6.40
CA ARG A 255 5.09 17.03 -5.79
C ARG A 255 5.09 17.37 -4.30
N TYR A 256 4.49 18.50 -3.94
CA TYR A 256 4.39 18.95 -2.55
C TYR A 256 3.69 17.90 -1.67
N TRP A 257 2.46 17.52 -2.02
CA TRP A 257 1.66 16.56 -1.24
C TRP A 257 2.28 15.17 -1.20
N PHE A 258 2.96 14.75 -2.27
CA PHE A 258 3.70 13.49 -2.27
C PHE A 258 4.91 13.53 -1.33
N LEU A 259 5.69 14.61 -1.33
CA LEU A 259 6.82 14.77 -0.41
C LEU A 259 6.39 14.93 1.05
N SER A 260 5.32 15.69 1.30
CA SER A 260 4.74 15.85 2.63
C SER A 260 4.19 14.51 3.13
N GLY A 261 3.45 13.78 2.28
CA GLY A 261 2.85 12.51 2.67
C GLY A 261 1.99 12.63 3.93
N TYR A 262 1.26 13.74 4.04
CA TYR A 262 0.40 14.02 5.19
C TYR A 262 -0.74 13.00 5.26
N THR A 263 -0.96 12.45 6.45
CA THR A 263 -2.07 11.56 6.82
C THR A 263 -2.09 11.43 8.35
N ALA A 264 -2.99 10.60 8.90
CA ALA A 264 -2.90 10.15 10.29
C ALA A 264 -2.42 8.69 10.37
N LYS A 265 -1.63 8.40 11.41
CA LYS A 265 -1.47 7.03 11.93
C LYS A 265 -2.76 6.67 12.65
N ILE A 266 -3.49 5.71 12.10
CA ILE A 266 -4.75 5.24 12.67
C ILE A 266 -4.43 4.29 13.83
N ALA A 267 -5.29 4.28 14.85
CA ALA A 267 -5.21 3.33 15.95
C ALA A 267 -4.90 1.90 15.47
N GLY A 268 -4.00 1.24 16.19
CA GLY A 268 -3.63 -0.16 15.99
C GLY A 268 -2.96 -0.51 14.65
N THR A 269 -2.52 0.48 13.87
CA THR A 269 -1.63 0.26 12.71
C THR A 269 -0.15 0.16 13.09
N GLU A 270 0.24 0.71 14.24
CA GLU A 270 1.58 0.67 14.81
C GLU A 270 1.50 0.44 16.33
N ARG A 271 2.52 -0.21 16.91
CA ARG A 271 2.60 -0.50 18.34
C ARG A 271 2.59 0.83 19.13
N GLY A 272 1.60 1.02 20.00
CA GLY A 272 1.48 2.20 20.88
C GLY A 272 0.64 3.37 20.34
N VAL A 273 -0.07 3.20 19.21
CA VAL A 273 -1.00 4.22 18.68
C VAL A 273 -2.44 3.83 19.03
N ASN A 274 -3.04 4.56 19.97
CA ASN A 274 -4.43 4.32 20.44
C ASN A 274 -5.44 5.34 19.89
N GLU A 275 -4.96 6.49 19.39
CA GLU A 275 -5.78 7.55 18.80
C GLU A 275 -5.14 8.02 17.48
N PRO A 276 -5.93 8.55 16.52
CA PRO A 276 -5.37 9.09 15.28
C PRO A 276 -4.35 10.19 15.55
N LYS A 277 -3.10 9.96 15.16
CA LYS A 277 -2.03 10.96 15.27
C LYS A 277 -1.62 11.45 13.89
N ALA A 278 -1.70 12.76 13.68
CA ALA A 278 -1.19 13.39 12.48
C ALA A 278 0.27 13.00 12.23
N ALA A 279 0.59 12.67 10.99
CA ALA A 279 1.90 12.19 10.58
C ALA A 279 2.22 12.70 9.17
N PHE A 280 3.49 12.96 8.94
CA PHE A 280 4.05 13.26 7.64
C PHE A 280 4.95 12.10 7.26
N SER A 281 4.44 11.20 6.41
CA SER A 281 5.20 10.05 5.94
C SER A 281 5.55 10.27 4.49
N SER A 282 6.72 10.85 4.23
CA SER A 282 7.17 11.17 2.88
C SER A 282 6.91 10.07 1.87
N CYS A 283 6.44 10.44 0.68
CA CYS A 283 6.05 9.54 -0.40
C CYS A 283 4.92 8.56 -0.02
N PHE A 284 4.18 8.83 1.07
CA PHE A 284 3.22 7.93 1.71
C PHE A 284 3.80 6.55 2.07
N GLY A 285 5.11 6.49 2.34
CA GLY A 285 5.83 5.22 2.53
C GLY A 285 7.18 5.37 3.21
N GLN A 286 7.38 6.41 4.02
CA GLN A 286 8.68 6.76 4.63
C GLN A 286 9.43 5.59 5.28
N PRO A 287 8.79 4.68 6.05
CA PRO A 287 9.50 3.56 6.68
C PRO A 287 10.23 2.62 5.71
N PHE A 288 9.89 2.67 4.41
CA PHE A 288 10.44 1.79 3.38
C PHE A 288 11.38 2.51 2.42
N LEU A 289 11.59 3.83 2.58
CA LEU A 289 12.45 4.61 1.70
C LEU A 289 13.91 4.39 2.08
N THR A 290 14.74 4.09 1.08
CA THR A 290 16.17 3.83 1.22
C THR A 290 17.02 4.86 0.47
N LEU A 291 16.38 5.81 -0.21
CA LEU A 291 16.99 6.99 -0.80
C LEU A 291 16.27 8.25 -0.26
N HIS A 292 16.83 9.42 -0.55
CA HIS A 292 16.18 10.67 -0.16
C HIS A 292 14.81 10.82 -0.86
N PRO A 293 13.73 11.26 -0.17
CA PRO A 293 12.38 11.37 -0.72
C PRO A 293 12.28 12.13 -2.05
N THR A 294 13.15 13.12 -2.27
CA THR A 294 13.20 13.90 -3.52
C THR A 294 13.52 13.05 -4.74
N LYS A 295 14.24 11.93 -4.60
CA LYS A 295 14.51 11.00 -5.71
C LYS A 295 13.22 10.37 -6.23
N TYR A 296 12.37 9.87 -5.33
CA TYR A 296 11.06 9.28 -5.68
C TYR A 296 10.11 10.34 -6.22
N ALA A 297 10.05 11.52 -5.60
CA ALA A 297 9.20 12.62 -6.04
C ALA A 297 9.56 13.13 -7.44
N ARG A 298 10.86 13.19 -7.77
CA ARG A 298 11.34 13.55 -9.11
C ARG A 298 10.87 12.54 -10.16
N ILE A 299 11.07 11.24 -9.91
CA ILE A 299 10.64 10.18 -10.82
C ILE A 299 9.12 10.21 -11.01
N LEU A 300 8.35 10.32 -9.92
CA LEU A 300 6.90 10.39 -10.01
C LEU A 300 6.44 11.60 -10.83
N ALA A 301 7.05 12.77 -10.62
CA ALA A 301 6.72 13.98 -11.36
C ALA A 301 7.05 13.86 -12.85
N GLU A 302 8.22 13.33 -13.19
CA GLU A 302 8.64 13.08 -14.58
C GLU A 302 7.64 12.15 -15.28
N LYS A 303 7.23 11.06 -14.61
CA LYS A 303 6.25 10.10 -15.12
C LYS A 303 4.84 10.71 -15.25
N ILE A 304 4.36 11.46 -14.26
CA ILE A 304 3.07 12.18 -14.32
C ILE A 304 3.05 13.13 -15.53
N LYS A 305 4.12 13.90 -15.72
CA LYS A 305 4.24 14.88 -16.80
C LYS A 305 4.28 14.17 -18.17
N GLN A 306 5.13 13.16 -18.32
CA GLN A 306 5.29 12.39 -19.55
C GLN A 306 3.97 11.75 -20.02
N HIS A 307 3.19 11.22 -19.08
CA HIS A 307 1.96 10.48 -19.40
C HIS A 307 0.66 11.29 -19.21
N GLN A 308 0.79 12.58 -18.86
CA GLN A 308 -0.31 13.53 -18.62
C GLN A 308 -1.32 13.03 -17.60
N SER A 309 -0.83 12.38 -16.55
CA SER A 309 -1.66 11.80 -15.49
C SER A 309 -2.34 12.90 -14.68
N GLN A 310 -3.63 12.73 -14.38
CA GLN A 310 -4.35 13.62 -13.47
C GLN A 310 -4.10 13.19 -12.04
N VAL A 311 -3.84 14.15 -11.14
CA VAL A 311 -3.54 13.86 -9.73
C VAL A 311 -4.62 14.41 -8.83
N TYR A 312 -5.07 13.58 -7.89
CA TYR A 312 -6.10 13.91 -6.91
C TYR A 312 -5.63 13.63 -5.49
N LEU A 313 -6.06 14.46 -4.54
CA LEU A 313 -5.95 14.23 -3.11
C LEU A 313 -7.35 13.88 -2.60
N ILE A 314 -7.50 12.75 -1.91
CA ILE A 314 -8.77 12.28 -1.34
C ILE A 314 -8.61 12.16 0.16
N ASN A 315 -9.49 12.83 0.89
CA ASN A 315 -9.59 12.68 2.34
C ASN A 315 -10.45 11.45 2.68
N THR A 316 -9.87 10.48 3.37
CA THR A 316 -10.53 9.27 3.91
C THR A 316 -10.64 9.30 5.45
N GLY A 317 -10.32 10.46 6.03
CA GLY A 317 -10.39 10.78 7.46
C GLY A 317 -11.71 11.44 7.81
N TRP A 318 -11.65 12.56 8.51
CA TRP A 318 -12.81 13.23 9.11
C TRP A 318 -13.29 14.42 8.27
N SER A 319 -14.54 14.82 8.52
CA SER A 319 -15.19 16.03 7.99
C SER A 319 -16.08 16.64 9.06
N GLY A 320 -16.32 17.96 8.98
CA GLY A 320 -17.18 18.71 9.92
C GLY A 320 -16.61 18.85 11.33
N GLY A 321 -15.31 18.61 11.50
CA GLY A 321 -14.62 18.62 12.79
C GLY A 321 -13.47 17.62 12.81
N GLY A 322 -12.54 17.81 13.75
CA GLY A 322 -11.48 16.83 14.00
C GLY A 322 -11.99 15.57 14.71
N TYR A 323 -11.11 14.59 14.91
CA TYR A 323 -11.42 13.38 15.68
C TYR A 323 -12.04 13.73 17.04
N GLY A 324 -13.13 13.03 17.40
CA GLY A 324 -13.91 13.28 18.61
C GLY A 324 -15.03 14.33 18.46
N VAL A 325 -15.01 15.14 17.39
CA VAL A 325 -16.04 16.16 17.11
C VAL A 325 -16.72 15.89 15.76
N GLY A 326 -15.93 15.75 14.70
CA GLY A 326 -16.41 15.47 13.35
C GLY A 326 -16.70 14.00 13.11
N GLN A 327 -17.15 13.69 11.90
CA GLN A 327 -17.46 12.32 11.47
C GLN A 327 -16.48 11.85 10.41
N ARG A 328 -16.13 10.56 10.45
CA ARG A 328 -15.32 9.95 9.39
C ARG A 328 -16.13 9.95 8.08
N ILE A 329 -15.49 10.32 6.97
CA ILE A 329 -16.12 10.32 5.65
C ILE A 329 -16.57 8.89 5.32
N ASP A 330 -17.84 8.75 4.96
CA ASP A 330 -18.46 7.47 4.64
C ASP A 330 -17.74 6.81 3.44
N LEU A 331 -17.46 5.51 3.57
CA LEU A 331 -16.75 4.74 2.55
C LEU A 331 -17.49 4.72 1.21
N LEU A 332 -18.83 4.74 1.20
CA LEU A 332 -19.64 4.82 -0.03
C LEU A 332 -19.43 6.16 -0.72
N VAL A 333 -19.32 7.26 0.03
CA VAL A 333 -19.00 8.58 -0.53
C VAL A 333 -17.60 8.57 -1.14
N THR A 334 -16.59 8.01 -0.44
CA THR A 334 -15.24 7.88 -0.98
C THR A 334 -15.21 7.00 -2.24
N ARG A 335 -15.93 5.88 -2.27
CA ARG A 335 -16.05 5.01 -3.45
C ARG A 335 -16.68 5.74 -4.63
N GLN A 336 -17.73 6.53 -4.40
CA GLN A 336 -18.36 7.32 -5.45
C GLN A 336 -17.40 8.38 -6.01
N ILE A 337 -16.65 9.08 -5.15
CA ILE A 337 -15.62 10.05 -5.57
C ILE A 337 -14.57 9.37 -6.46
N VAL A 338 -14.08 8.18 -6.05
CA VAL A 338 -13.12 7.41 -6.83
C VAL A 338 -13.71 7.00 -8.18
N SER A 339 -14.93 6.46 -8.22
CA SER A 339 -15.62 6.12 -9.47
C SER A 339 -15.74 7.35 -10.39
N ASP A 340 -16.15 8.51 -9.86
CA ASP A 340 -16.27 9.76 -10.63
C ASP A 340 -14.92 10.23 -11.20
N ILE A 341 -13.82 10.04 -10.45
CA ILE A 341 -12.47 10.32 -10.95
C ILE A 341 -12.11 9.37 -12.08
N LEU A 342 -12.29 8.07 -11.88
CA LEU A 342 -11.84 7.03 -12.81
C LEU A 342 -12.66 7.00 -14.10
N GLU A 343 -13.92 7.40 -14.04
CA GLU A 343 -14.81 7.54 -15.20
C GLU A 343 -14.69 8.92 -15.87
N GLY A 344 -13.85 9.81 -15.33
CA GLY A 344 -13.58 11.13 -15.90
C GLY A 344 -14.68 12.17 -15.64
N ARG A 345 -15.73 11.85 -14.88
CA ARG A 345 -16.77 12.82 -14.46
C ARG A 345 -16.15 13.96 -13.65
N MET A 346 -15.22 13.62 -12.75
CA MET A 346 -14.55 14.60 -11.90
C MET A 346 -13.73 15.62 -12.70
N ALA A 347 -13.24 15.25 -13.89
CA ALA A 347 -12.49 16.17 -14.74
C ALA A 347 -13.35 17.31 -15.31
N ARG A 348 -14.69 17.16 -15.31
CA ARG A 348 -15.67 18.13 -15.84
C ARG A 348 -16.44 18.87 -14.75
N ALA A 349 -16.11 18.66 -13.48
CA ALA A 349 -16.80 19.30 -12.38
C ALA A 349 -16.48 20.81 -12.30
N ASP A 350 -17.38 21.58 -11.71
CA ASP A 350 -17.12 22.98 -11.39
C ASP A 350 -16.22 23.09 -10.17
N TYR A 351 -15.02 23.62 -10.36
CA TYR A 351 -14.03 23.79 -9.31
C TYR A 351 -14.04 25.19 -8.70
N GLN A 352 -13.66 25.26 -7.44
CA GLN A 352 -13.29 26.47 -6.74
C GLN A 352 -11.92 26.29 -6.07
N LYS A 353 -11.16 27.38 -5.96
CA LYS A 353 -9.87 27.39 -5.29
C LYS A 353 -10.07 27.74 -3.82
N LEU A 354 -9.73 26.85 -2.90
CA LEU A 354 -9.95 27.05 -1.46
C LEU A 354 -8.67 27.43 -0.72
N ALA A 355 -8.68 28.58 -0.06
CA ALA A 355 -7.66 29.01 0.90
C ALA A 355 -7.75 28.22 2.23
N PRO A 356 -6.64 28.07 2.98
CA PRO A 356 -5.29 28.57 2.67
C PRO A 356 -4.49 27.66 1.72
N PHE A 357 -4.89 26.40 1.55
CA PHE A 357 -4.12 25.39 0.80
C PHE A 357 -4.11 25.60 -0.72
N ASN A 358 -4.95 26.50 -1.23
CA ASN A 358 -5.09 26.80 -2.64
C ASN A 358 -5.42 25.55 -3.49
N LEU A 359 -6.14 24.60 -2.90
CA LEU A 359 -6.59 23.36 -3.55
C LEU A 359 -7.76 23.65 -4.49
N MET A 360 -7.77 22.99 -5.66
CA MET A 360 -8.91 23.02 -6.56
C MET A 360 -9.91 21.96 -6.10
N VAL A 361 -11.03 22.40 -5.53
CA VAL A 361 -12.07 21.54 -4.95
C VAL A 361 -13.37 21.67 -5.75
N PRO A 362 -14.04 20.58 -6.12
CA PRO A 362 -15.36 20.68 -6.73
C PRO A 362 -16.33 21.41 -5.79
N LYS A 363 -17.14 22.35 -6.29
CA LYS A 363 -18.00 23.20 -5.45
C LYS A 363 -18.89 22.40 -4.49
N LYS A 364 -19.38 21.23 -4.92
CA LYS A 364 -20.18 20.28 -4.11
C LYS A 364 -19.46 19.76 -2.86
N PHE A 365 -18.12 19.71 -2.87
CA PHE A 365 -17.30 19.12 -1.81
C PHE A 365 -16.53 20.18 -1.00
N ASN A 366 -17.11 21.38 -0.83
CA ASN A 366 -16.51 22.39 0.04
C ASN A 366 -16.50 21.90 1.50
N PRO A 367 -15.32 21.66 2.12
CA PRO A 367 -15.25 21.14 3.48
C PRO A 367 -15.88 22.11 4.49
N ARG A 368 -15.80 23.43 4.24
CA ARG A 368 -16.36 24.47 5.13
C ARG A 368 -17.87 24.35 5.33
N ASN A 369 -18.59 23.77 4.36
CA ASN A 369 -20.04 23.58 4.45
C ASN A 369 -20.44 22.50 5.46
N THR A 370 -19.48 21.71 5.96
CA THR A 370 -19.73 20.64 6.94
C THR A 370 -19.44 21.06 8.38
N TRP A 371 -18.84 22.24 8.57
CA TRP A 371 -18.55 22.79 9.89
C TRP A 371 -19.74 23.65 10.32
N THR A 372 -20.18 23.48 11.57
CA THR A 372 -21.23 24.29 12.21
C THR A 372 -20.64 25.43 13.01
#